data_AF-A0A1H6FDL1-F1
#
_entry.id   AF-A0A1H6FDL1-F1
#
_cell.length_a   1.000
_cell.length_b   1.000
_cell.length_c   1.000
_cell.angle_alpha   90.00
_cell.angle_beta   90.00
_cell.angle_gamma   90.00
#
_symmetry.space_group_name_H-M   'P 1'
#
loop_
_entity.id
_entity.type
_entity.pdbx_description
1 polymer ?
#
loop_
_entity_poly.entity_id
_entity_poly.type
_entity_poly.pdbx_seq_one_letter_code
_entity_poly.pdbx_strand_id
1 'polypeptide(L)'
;MLEALEGSQALARAVALCRPQVISAYPITPQTHIVENISKLVADGKLDCEFVSVESEFSAASVALGAAMAGSRAYTASASQGILLMAEVLYNIAGSRVPLVLTCANRAVSSPLSIWNDQQDSMSVRDAGWIQLYCADNQEAVDTTIQAYRIAERCELPVMVCVDGFTLTHTLEGIDVPEPEQVDGFLPAYQFSRTLTPTNPISMGTLVSPDFYPEARHSHHQALLNAATEIIAADEDWGEVCGRRYGGLLKTMGDPEAKTVILSMGSVLGTLQASLQEYPQQESIKLVQLRCFRPFPRQAIQQACAGAERVIVLERALSPGSGGIVGNEVLAALSELETRPQLFNCAAGLGGRDIPLDIVPRLLDAASQATPGHFQILDVQLDKLPQEDR
;
A
#
# COMPACT_ATOMS: atom_id res chain seq x y z
N MET A 1 24.56 -2.48 6.42
CA MET A 1 25.03 -1.71 7.61
C MET A 1 23.93 -0.71 7.93
N LEU A 2 23.57 -0.52 9.21
CA LEU A 2 22.52 0.45 9.56
C LEU A 2 22.98 1.88 9.28
N GLU A 3 22.24 2.57 8.42
CA GLU A 3 22.42 3.99 8.10
C GLU A 3 21.22 4.80 8.62
N ALA A 4 21.47 5.96 9.21
CA ALA A 4 20.40 6.88 9.57
C ALA A 4 19.91 7.60 8.32
N LEU A 5 18.73 7.21 7.82
CA LEU A 5 18.14 7.73 6.59
C LEU A 5 16.71 8.18 6.84
N GLU A 6 16.34 9.27 6.16
CA GLU A 6 14.94 9.66 6.04
C GLU A 6 14.23 8.64 5.14
N GLY A 7 12.99 8.25 5.46
CA GLY A 7 12.27 7.24 4.70
C GLY A 7 12.19 7.52 3.18
N SER A 8 12.02 8.78 2.78
CA SER A 8 12.04 9.18 1.36
C SER A 8 13.39 8.94 0.68
N GLN A 9 14.50 9.17 1.38
CA GLN A 9 15.86 8.90 0.90
C GLN A 9 16.12 7.39 0.80
N ALA A 10 15.64 6.63 1.79
CA ALA A 10 15.74 5.17 1.80
C ALA A 10 14.96 4.56 0.61
N LEU A 11 13.73 5.03 0.36
CA LEU A 11 12.94 4.65 -0.81
C LEU A 11 13.62 4.99 -2.13
N ALA A 12 14.18 6.20 -2.26
CA ALA A 12 14.92 6.61 -3.46
C ALA A 12 16.11 5.66 -3.76
N ARG A 13 16.83 5.23 -2.72
CA ARG A 13 17.91 4.24 -2.85
C ARG A 13 17.39 2.86 -3.23
N ALA A 14 16.28 2.40 -2.63
CA ALA A 14 15.65 1.12 -2.97
C ALA A 14 15.22 1.07 -4.45
N VAL A 15 14.60 2.15 -4.94
CA VAL A 15 14.25 2.30 -6.36
C VAL A 15 15.49 2.28 -7.25
N ALA A 16 16.55 2.99 -6.87
CA ALA A 16 17.79 3.02 -7.64
C ALA A 16 18.47 1.63 -7.72
N LEU A 17 18.45 0.85 -6.64
CA LEU A 17 18.95 -0.54 -6.64
C LEU A 17 18.17 -1.43 -7.62
N CYS A 18 16.89 -1.15 -7.85
CA CYS A 18 16.06 -1.85 -8.82
C CYS A 18 16.34 -1.44 -10.28
N ARG A 19 17.14 -0.40 -10.51
CA ARG A 19 17.59 0.09 -11.83
C ARG A 19 16.45 0.24 -12.86
N PRO A 20 15.38 1.01 -12.56
CA PRO A 20 14.45 1.45 -13.60
C PRO A 20 15.21 2.28 -14.65
N GLN A 21 14.88 2.09 -15.93
CA GLN A 21 15.49 2.85 -17.02
C GLN A 21 14.74 4.16 -17.30
N VAL A 22 13.47 4.26 -16.89
CA VAL A 22 12.66 5.49 -17.03
C VAL A 22 11.95 5.78 -15.73
N ILE A 23 12.10 7.01 -15.25
CA ILE A 23 11.35 7.54 -14.12
C ILE A 23 10.66 8.82 -14.57
N SER A 24 9.36 8.93 -14.32
CA SER A 24 8.59 10.14 -14.58
C SER A 24 7.98 10.66 -13.29
N ALA A 25 8.02 11.97 -13.09
CA ALA A 25 7.60 12.57 -11.84
C ALA A 25 6.98 13.96 -12.01
N TYR A 26 5.98 14.23 -11.17
CA TYR A 26 5.46 15.55 -10.89
C TYR A 26 5.45 15.75 -9.37
N PRO A 27 5.99 16.86 -8.84
CA PRO A 27 6.20 17.03 -7.41
C PRO A 27 4.87 17.27 -6.68
N ILE A 28 4.60 16.45 -5.65
CA ILE A 28 3.48 16.65 -4.73
C ILE A 28 3.87 16.23 -3.31
N THR A 29 3.70 17.11 -2.32
CA THR A 29 3.97 16.78 -0.90
C THR A 29 3.07 15.64 -0.44
N PRO A 30 3.55 14.64 0.33
CA PRO A 30 4.90 14.45 0.87
C PRO A 30 5.81 13.54 0.02
N GLN A 31 5.41 13.25 -1.22
CA GLN A 31 6.16 12.39 -2.13
C GLN A 31 7.40 13.09 -2.71
N THR A 32 7.40 14.42 -2.81
CA THR A 32 8.44 15.23 -3.46
C THR A 32 9.88 14.83 -3.11
N HIS A 33 10.19 14.57 -1.83
CA HIS A 33 11.54 14.18 -1.41
C HIS A 33 12.03 12.89 -2.09
N ILE A 34 11.14 11.93 -2.39
CA ILE A 34 11.51 10.68 -3.07
C ILE A 34 12.06 10.99 -4.46
N VAL A 35 11.33 11.77 -5.25
CA VAL A 35 11.73 12.08 -6.64
C VAL A 35 12.88 13.07 -6.73
N GLU A 36 13.03 13.98 -5.77
CA GLU A 36 14.21 14.84 -5.67
C GLU A 36 15.47 14.03 -5.39
N ASN A 37 15.42 13.07 -4.47
CA ASN A 37 16.56 12.19 -4.18
C ASN A 37 16.89 11.26 -5.35
N ILE A 38 15.89 10.74 -6.06
CA ILE A 38 16.11 9.98 -7.30
C ILE A 38 16.74 10.85 -8.37
N SER A 39 16.20 12.05 -8.61
CA SER A 39 16.75 13.00 -9.59
C SER A 39 18.22 13.33 -9.28
N LYS A 40 18.55 13.48 -7.99
CA LYS A 40 19.93 13.64 -7.53
C LYS A 40 20.81 12.43 -7.83
N LEU A 41 20.32 11.19 -7.61
CA LEU A 41 21.07 9.97 -7.95
C LEU A 41 21.37 9.89 -9.46
N VAL A 42 20.43 10.30 -10.31
CA VAL A 42 20.63 10.39 -11.76
C VAL A 42 21.66 11.46 -12.11
N ALA A 43 21.52 12.68 -11.55
CA ALA A 43 22.44 13.78 -11.80
C ALA A 43 23.89 13.49 -11.32
N ASP A 44 24.03 12.75 -10.23
CA ASP A 44 25.32 12.32 -9.68
C ASP A 44 25.91 11.09 -10.44
N GLY A 45 25.23 10.57 -11.46
CA GLY A 45 25.67 9.40 -12.25
C GLY A 45 25.61 8.08 -11.49
N LYS A 46 24.84 8.01 -10.39
CA LYS A 46 24.66 6.81 -9.55
C LYS A 46 23.50 5.92 -10.00
N LEU A 47 22.62 6.45 -10.86
CA LEU A 47 21.53 5.72 -11.48
C LEU A 47 21.50 6.07 -12.98
N ASP A 48 21.70 5.07 -13.83
CA ASP A 48 21.56 5.20 -15.29
C ASP A 48 20.07 5.07 -15.66
N CYS A 49 19.40 6.21 -15.75
CA CYS A 49 17.96 6.31 -15.95
C CYS A 49 17.61 7.62 -16.65
N GLU A 50 16.64 7.59 -17.56
CA GLU A 50 16.00 8.79 -18.07
C GLU A 50 15.00 9.32 -17.04
N PHE A 51 15.27 10.50 -16.47
CA PHE A 51 14.36 11.15 -15.53
C PHE A 51 13.54 12.24 -16.24
N VAL A 52 12.23 12.03 -16.34
CA VAL A 52 11.30 12.90 -17.07
C VAL A 52 10.48 13.74 -16.10
N SER A 53 10.78 15.04 -16.04
CA SER A 53 9.94 16.03 -15.36
C SER A 53 8.75 16.38 -16.23
N VAL A 54 7.55 15.98 -15.82
CA VAL A 54 6.31 16.20 -16.58
C VAL A 54 5.54 17.42 -16.06
N GLU A 55 4.44 17.78 -16.71
CA GLU A 55 3.58 18.93 -16.38
C GLU A 55 2.42 18.60 -15.43
N SER A 56 2.10 17.31 -15.21
CA SER A 56 1.08 16.85 -14.28
C SER A 56 1.26 15.37 -13.92
N GLU A 57 0.59 14.90 -12.87
CA GLU A 57 0.60 13.49 -12.48
C GLU A 57 -0.04 12.56 -13.53
N PHE A 58 -1.04 13.04 -14.29
CA PHE A 58 -1.57 12.31 -15.44
C PHE A 58 -0.47 11.97 -16.45
N SER A 59 0.37 12.95 -16.76
CA SER A 59 1.49 12.81 -17.69
C SER A 59 2.61 11.95 -17.09
N ALA A 60 2.82 12.00 -15.78
CA ALA A 60 3.77 11.12 -15.10
C ALA A 60 3.38 9.65 -15.30
N ALA A 61 2.14 9.29 -14.99
CA ALA A 61 1.66 7.93 -15.20
C ALA A 61 1.69 7.52 -16.69
N SER A 62 1.37 8.45 -17.60
CA SER A 62 1.35 8.18 -19.05
C SER A 62 2.74 7.90 -19.62
N VAL A 63 3.75 8.66 -19.20
CA VAL A 63 5.15 8.42 -19.58
C VAL A 63 5.64 7.07 -19.04
N ALA A 64 5.34 6.77 -17.77
CA ALA A 64 5.74 5.49 -17.16
C ALA A 64 5.05 4.29 -17.85
N LEU A 65 3.77 4.41 -18.20
CA LEU A 65 3.04 3.42 -19.01
C LEU A 65 3.73 3.20 -20.36
N GLY A 66 3.99 4.27 -21.11
CA GLY A 66 4.64 4.20 -22.41
C GLY A 66 6.02 3.55 -22.36
N ALA A 67 6.83 3.91 -21.36
CA ALA A 67 8.15 3.34 -21.13
C ALA A 67 8.09 1.84 -20.83
N ALA A 68 7.19 1.41 -19.94
CA ALA A 68 6.99 0.00 -19.61
C ALA A 68 6.52 -0.81 -20.83
N MET A 69 5.55 -0.28 -21.58
CA MET A 69 5.10 -0.93 -22.82
C MET A 69 6.21 -1.03 -23.88
N ALA A 70 7.13 -0.06 -23.93
CA ALA A 70 8.30 -0.09 -24.80
C ALA A 70 9.44 -1.02 -24.31
N GLY A 71 9.27 -1.68 -23.16
CA GLY A 71 10.22 -2.67 -22.65
C GLY A 71 11.22 -2.14 -21.62
N SER A 72 10.95 -0.98 -21.02
CA SER A 72 11.78 -0.42 -19.94
C SER A 72 11.14 -0.66 -18.58
N ARG A 73 11.92 -1.07 -17.57
CA ARG A 73 11.49 -0.99 -16.17
C ARG A 73 11.21 0.47 -15.85
N ALA A 74 9.96 0.78 -15.54
CA ALA A 74 9.50 2.15 -15.30
C ALA A 74 9.07 2.35 -13.85
N TYR A 75 9.15 3.59 -13.38
CA TYR A 75 8.72 3.97 -12.04
C TYR A 75 8.15 5.39 -11.99
N THR A 76 7.23 5.59 -11.05
CA THR A 76 6.76 6.92 -10.68
C THR A 76 6.38 6.92 -9.19
N ALA A 77 6.11 8.10 -8.64
CA ALA A 77 5.62 8.26 -7.29
C ALA A 77 4.66 9.45 -7.23
N SER A 78 3.61 9.34 -6.41
CA SER A 78 2.62 10.40 -6.22
C SER A 78 1.93 10.31 -4.85
N ALA A 79 1.01 11.23 -4.58
CA ALA A 79 0.21 11.32 -3.36
C ALA A 79 -1.12 12.07 -3.60
N SER A 80 -2.16 11.82 -2.81
CA SER A 80 -3.39 12.61 -2.75
C SER A 80 -4.01 12.92 -4.13
N GLN A 81 -4.14 14.20 -4.47
CA GLN A 81 -4.71 14.69 -5.73
C GLN A 81 -3.97 14.16 -6.95
N GLY A 82 -2.66 13.92 -6.82
CA GLY A 82 -1.86 13.36 -7.88
C GLY A 82 -2.27 11.94 -8.24
N ILE A 83 -2.58 11.10 -7.25
CA ILE A 83 -3.13 9.76 -7.48
C ILE A 83 -4.49 9.84 -8.20
N LEU A 84 -5.32 10.82 -7.84
CA LEU A 84 -6.61 11.04 -8.49
C LEU A 84 -6.45 11.52 -9.94
N LEU A 85 -5.47 12.38 -10.22
CA LEU A 85 -5.14 12.81 -11.59
C LEU A 85 -4.56 11.66 -12.43
N MET A 86 -3.90 10.69 -11.80
CA MET A 86 -3.43 9.46 -12.46
C MET A 86 -4.55 8.45 -12.75
N ALA A 87 -5.73 8.56 -12.12
CA ALA A 87 -6.69 7.47 -12.01
C ALA A 87 -7.01 6.78 -13.34
N GLU A 88 -7.34 7.53 -14.39
CA GLU A 88 -7.60 6.98 -15.74
C GLU A 88 -6.42 6.12 -16.24
N VAL A 89 -5.20 6.64 -16.12
CA VAL A 89 -3.98 5.97 -16.56
C VAL A 89 -3.70 4.73 -15.71
N LEU A 90 -3.99 4.76 -14.41
CA LEU A 90 -3.85 3.60 -13.53
C LEU A 90 -4.75 2.44 -13.98
N TYR A 91 -5.99 2.71 -14.38
CA TYR A 91 -6.87 1.68 -14.96
C TYR A 91 -6.31 1.11 -16.27
N ASN A 92 -5.72 1.96 -17.12
CA ASN A 92 -5.10 1.53 -18.38
C ASN A 92 -3.86 0.65 -18.14
N ILE A 93 -2.98 1.02 -17.20
CA ILE A 93 -1.79 0.23 -16.83
C ILE A 93 -2.20 -1.16 -16.36
N ALA A 94 -3.17 -1.23 -15.44
CA ALA A 94 -3.63 -2.51 -14.87
C ALA A 94 -4.39 -3.37 -15.89
N GLY A 95 -5.33 -2.78 -16.63
CA GLY A 95 -6.12 -3.49 -17.64
C GLY A 95 -5.26 -4.00 -18.81
N SER A 96 -4.19 -3.28 -19.15
CA SER A 96 -3.19 -3.69 -20.15
C SER A 96 -2.14 -4.66 -19.61
N ARG A 97 -2.23 -5.00 -18.31
CA ARG A 97 -1.34 -5.96 -17.63
C ARG A 97 0.13 -5.54 -17.74
N VAL A 98 0.42 -4.26 -17.49
CA VAL A 98 1.75 -3.69 -17.61
C VAL A 98 2.47 -3.75 -16.25
N PRO A 99 3.65 -4.38 -16.16
CA PRO A 99 4.43 -4.43 -14.92
C PRO A 99 5.08 -3.07 -14.65
N LEU A 100 4.61 -2.39 -13.60
CA LEU A 100 5.03 -1.04 -13.21
C LEU A 100 4.95 -0.90 -11.69
N VAL A 101 5.91 -0.18 -11.11
CA VAL A 101 5.91 0.14 -9.67
C VAL A 101 5.63 1.62 -9.46
N LEU A 102 4.66 1.91 -8.59
CA LEU A 102 4.28 3.26 -8.15
C LEU A 102 4.43 3.33 -6.63
N THR A 103 5.18 4.30 -6.11
CA THR A 103 5.09 4.61 -4.67
C THR A 103 3.98 5.62 -4.43
N CYS A 104 2.99 5.25 -3.60
CA CYS A 104 1.96 6.15 -3.11
C CYS A 104 2.35 6.62 -1.70
N ALA A 105 2.79 7.87 -1.58
CA ALA A 105 3.03 8.48 -0.27
C ALA A 105 1.69 8.98 0.30
N ASN A 106 0.96 8.05 0.92
CA ASN A 106 -0.43 8.20 1.33
C ASN A 106 -0.70 9.53 2.04
N ARG A 107 -1.62 10.30 1.48
CA ARG A 107 -2.01 11.63 1.94
C ARG A 107 -3.51 11.84 1.75
N ALA A 108 -4.09 12.58 2.70
CA ALA A 108 -5.46 13.06 2.67
C ALA A 108 -5.89 13.65 1.31
N VAL A 109 -7.09 13.28 0.88
CA VAL A 109 -7.75 13.84 -0.30
C VAL A 109 -8.58 15.07 0.11
N SER A 110 -8.40 16.19 -0.62
CA SER A 110 -9.19 17.42 -0.44
C SER A 110 -10.70 17.16 -0.64
N SER A 111 -11.65 17.81 0.05
CA SER A 111 -11.67 19.12 0.73
C SER A 111 -12.14 18.99 2.19
N PRO A 112 -11.52 19.69 3.18
CA PRO A 112 -10.48 20.71 3.02
C PRO A 112 -9.13 20.11 2.59
N LEU A 113 -8.22 20.96 2.08
CA LEU A 113 -6.86 20.53 1.77
C LEU A 113 -6.15 20.07 3.05
N SER A 114 -5.60 18.87 3.02
CA SER A 114 -4.64 18.40 4.01
C SER A 114 -3.45 17.79 3.29
N ILE A 115 -2.25 18.21 3.69
CA ILE A 115 -0.99 17.63 3.21
C ILE A 115 -0.61 16.38 4.02
N TRP A 116 -1.26 16.16 5.15
CA TRP A 116 -0.88 15.14 6.10
C TRP A 116 -1.45 13.77 5.74
N ASN A 117 -0.94 12.74 6.41
CA ASN A 117 -1.28 11.36 6.08
C ASN A 117 -2.67 10.93 6.54
N ASP A 118 -3.36 10.37 5.59
CA ASP A 118 -4.28 9.25 5.74
C ASP A 118 -4.15 8.43 4.43
N GLN A 119 -4.93 7.37 4.27
CA GLN A 119 -4.83 6.43 3.15
C GLN A 119 -5.94 6.66 2.11
N GLN A 120 -6.57 7.84 2.10
CA GLN A 120 -7.75 8.10 1.30
C GLN A 120 -7.47 8.01 -0.21
N ASP A 121 -6.27 8.40 -0.63
CA ASP A 121 -5.81 8.43 -2.01
C ASP A 121 -5.66 7.04 -2.65
N SER A 122 -4.86 6.15 -2.05
CA SER A 122 -4.73 4.77 -2.53
C SER A 122 -6.07 4.03 -2.45
N MET A 123 -6.89 4.32 -1.44
CA MET A 123 -8.24 3.76 -1.31
C MET A 123 -9.20 4.24 -2.38
N SER A 124 -9.05 5.47 -2.91
CA SER A 124 -9.87 5.97 -4.02
C SER A 124 -9.63 5.22 -5.33
N VAL A 125 -8.47 4.57 -5.48
CA VAL A 125 -8.09 3.81 -6.70
C VAL A 125 -7.94 2.31 -6.46
N ARG A 126 -8.45 1.79 -5.33
CA ARG A 126 -8.40 0.35 -4.97
C ARG A 126 -9.02 -0.60 -6.00
N ASP A 127 -9.92 -0.08 -6.83
CA ASP A 127 -10.63 -0.84 -7.87
C ASP A 127 -9.97 -0.72 -9.27
N ALA A 128 -8.85 0.02 -9.37
CA ALA A 128 -8.07 0.13 -10.60
C ALA A 128 -7.42 -1.21 -11.02
N GLY A 129 -7.34 -2.18 -10.11
CA GLY A 129 -6.76 -3.50 -10.37
C GLY A 129 -5.24 -3.54 -10.24
N TRP A 130 -4.69 -2.66 -9.40
CA TRP A 130 -3.32 -2.67 -8.93
C TRP A 130 -3.18 -3.58 -7.71
N ILE A 131 -2.02 -4.21 -7.58
CA ILE A 131 -1.62 -4.80 -6.30
C ILE A 131 -1.30 -3.64 -5.35
N GLN A 132 -1.81 -3.65 -4.12
CA GLN A 132 -1.57 -2.59 -3.13
C GLN A 132 -0.93 -3.18 -1.87
N LEU A 133 0.30 -2.75 -1.58
CA LEU A 133 1.10 -3.20 -0.45
C LEU A 133 1.35 -2.04 0.53
N TYR A 134 0.88 -2.14 1.76
CA TYR A 134 0.98 -1.11 2.80
C TYR A 134 2.08 -1.45 3.80
N CYS A 135 3.09 -0.57 3.89
CA CYS A 135 4.26 -0.78 4.73
C CYS A 135 4.07 -0.19 6.12
N ALA A 136 4.50 -0.89 7.18
CA ALA A 136 4.38 -0.41 8.56
C ALA A 136 5.56 0.43 9.04
N ASP A 137 6.73 0.29 8.43
CA ASP A 137 7.93 1.06 8.77
C ASP A 137 8.80 1.32 7.53
N ASN A 138 9.86 2.11 7.70
CA ASN A 138 10.75 2.49 6.60
C ASN A 138 11.62 1.33 6.10
N GLN A 139 11.97 0.37 6.96
CA GLN A 139 12.73 -0.80 6.54
C GLN A 139 11.87 -1.72 5.65
N GLU A 140 10.62 -1.95 6.05
CA GLU A 140 9.63 -2.65 5.26
C GLU A 140 9.36 -1.94 3.94
N ALA A 141 9.34 -0.61 3.91
CA ALA A 141 9.15 0.16 2.69
C ALA A 141 10.28 -0.03 1.66
N VAL A 142 11.54 -0.06 2.12
CA VAL A 142 12.72 -0.37 1.28
C VAL A 142 12.60 -1.78 0.68
N ASP A 143 12.39 -2.76 1.55
CA ASP A 143 12.36 -4.17 1.17
C ASP A 143 11.16 -4.49 0.26
N THR A 144 9.99 -3.94 0.59
CA THR A 144 8.76 -4.09 -0.20
C THR A 144 8.88 -3.42 -1.57
N THR A 145 9.64 -2.32 -1.70
CA THR A 145 9.89 -1.69 -3.00
C THR A 145 10.64 -2.63 -3.95
N ILE A 146 11.61 -3.39 -3.44
CA ILE A 146 12.36 -4.37 -4.23
C ILE A 146 11.47 -5.58 -4.57
N GLN A 147 10.72 -6.09 -3.59
CA GLN A 147 9.73 -7.15 -3.82
C GLN A 147 8.69 -6.73 -4.88
N ALA A 148 8.25 -5.47 -4.88
CA ALA A 148 7.23 -4.95 -5.77
C ALA A 148 7.64 -5.07 -7.25
N TYR A 149 8.90 -4.82 -7.61
CA TYR A 149 9.35 -5.01 -8.99
C TYR A 149 9.29 -6.47 -9.43
N ARG A 150 9.76 -7.39 -8.58
CA ARG A 150 9.69 -8.83 -8.87
C ARG A 150 8.24 -9.29 -9.02
N ILE A 151 7.37 -8.91 -8.08
CA ILE A 151 5.94 -9.24 -8.11
C ILE A 151 5.31 -8.68 -9.39
N ALA A 152 5.59 -7.42 -9.71
CA ALA A 152 5.06 -6.75 -10.89
C ALA A 152 5.44 -7.49 -12.17
N GLU A 153 6.72 -7.77 -12.34
CA GLU A 153 7.30 -8.40 -13.54
C GLU A 153 6.83 -9.85 -13.72
N ARG A 154 6.80 -10.66 -12.66
CA ARG A 154 6.36 -12.06 -12.74
C ARG A 154 4.87 -12.20 -12.95
N CYS A 155 4.07 -11.34 -12.31
CA CYS A 155 2.62 -11.38 -12.43
C CYS A 155 2.11 -10.57 -13.62
N GLU A 156 2.97 -9.79 -14.28
CA GLU A 156 2.61 -8.74 -15.23
C GLU A 156 1.42 -7.90 -14.76
N LEU A 157 1.56 -7.40 -13.54
CA LEU A 157 0.62 -6.52 -12.87
C LEU A 157 1.35 -5.31 -12.35
N PRO A 158 0.67 -4.16 -12.28
CA PRO A 158 1.27 -3.03 -11.61
C PRO A 158 1.12 -3.15 -10.08
N VAL A 159 2.13 -2.68 -9.35
CA VAL A 159 2.21 -2.73 -7.89
C VAL A 159 2.32 -1.30 -7.34
N MET A 160 1.45 -0.98 -6.40
CA MET A 160 1.46 0.27 -5.64
C MET A 160 2.04 -0.02 -4.26
N VAL A 161 3.19 0.57 -3.97
CA VAL A 161 3.82 0.53 -2.65
C VAL A 161 3.30 1.74 -1.86
N CYS A 162 2.42 1.47 -0.91
CA CYS A 162 1.75 2.44 -0.07
C CYS A 162 2.58 2.70 1.19
N VAL A 163 2.96 3.95 1.40
CA VAL A 163 3.74 4.41 2.56
C VAL A 163 3.05 5.61 3.19
N ASP A 164 2.85 5.59 4.50
CA ASP A 164 2.17 6.68 5.19
C ASP A 164 3.01 7.98 5.13
N GLY A 165 2.48 9.00 4.45
CA GLY A 165 3.14 10.29 4.26
C GLY A 165 3.51 10.97 5.59
N PHE A 166 4.61 11.72 5.61
CA PHE A 166 5.23 12.29 6.83
C PHE A 166 5.73 11.22 7.81
N THR A 167 4.86 10.35 8.31
CA THR A 167 5.20 9.32 9.31
C THR A 167 6.30 8.39 8.83
N LEU A 168 6.21 7.88 7.59
CA LEU A 168 7.28 7.08 7.00
C LEU A 168 8.18 7.97 6.14
N THR A 169 7.61 8.79 5.26
CA THR A 169 8.42 9.49 4.26
C THR A 169 9.38 10.55 4.81
N HIS A 170 9.14 11.12 6.00
CA HIS A 170 9.95 12.20 6.58
C HIS A 170 10.65 11.82 7.89
N THR A 171 10.40 10.63 8.43
CA THR A 171 11.03 10.20 9.67
C THR A 171 12.43 9.65 9.39
N LEU A 172 13.38 10.01 10.25
CA LEU A 172 14.74 9.48 10.24
C LEU A 172 14.79 8.19 11.07
N GLU A 173 15.20 7.09 10.46
CA GLU A 173 15.32 5.79 11.13
C GLU A 173 16.65 5.10 10.74
N GLY A 174 17.07 4.12 11.55
CA GLY A 174 18.20 3.27 11.19
C GLY A 174 17.76 2.22 10.18
N ILE A 175 18.21 2.34 8.94
CA ILE A 175 17.84 1.46 7.81
C ILE A 175 19.03 0.62 7.40
N ASP A 176 18.83 -0.69 7.29
CA ASP A 176 19.75 -1.63 6.67
C ASP A 176 19.45 -1.70 5.17
N VAL A 177 20.12 -0.83 4.41
CA VAL A 177 19.98 -0.78 2.94
C VAL A 177 20.58 -2.06 2.35
N PRO A 178 19.84 -2.81 1.51
CA PRO A 178 20.37 -4.01 0.87
C PRO A 178 21.59 -3.72 -0.01
N GLU A 179 22.52 -4.67 -0.03
CA GLU A 179 23.67 -4.59 -0.94
C GLU A 179 23.21 -4.82 -2.40
N PRO A 180 23.83 -4.18 -3.40
CA PRO A 180 23.45 -4.34 -4.81
C PRO A 180 23.40 -5.80 -5.28
N GLU A 181 24.33 -6.65 -4.81
CA GLU A 181 24.41 -8.05 -5.18
C GLU A 181 23.21 -8.87 -4.67
N GLN A 182 22.66 -8.49 -3.50
CA GLN A 182 21.44 -9.11 -2.98
C GLN A 182 20.24 -8.80 -3.88
N VAL A 183 20.14 -7.55 -4.35
CA VAL A 183 19.08 -7.12 -5.26
C VAL A 183 19.25 -7.78 -6.63
N ASP A 184 20.46 -7.89 -7.15
CA ASP A 184 20.75 -8.52 -8.45
C ASP A 184 20.42 -10.01 -8.48
N GLY A 185 20.67 -10.72 -7.37
CA GLY A 185 20.29 -12.12 -7.24
C GLY A 185 18.77 -12.33 -7.14
N PHE A 186 18.05 -11.34 -6.60
CA PHE A 186 16.60 -11.44 -6.37
C PHE A 186 15.75 -10.94 -7.55
N LEU A 187 16.19 -9.85 -8.19
CA LEU A 187 15.46 -9.15 -9.25
C LEU A 187 16.22 -9.27 -10.57
N PRO A 188 15.83 -10.21 -11.47
CA PRO A 188 16.48 -10.36 -12.75
C PRO A 188 16.25 -9.15 -13.67
N ALA A 189 16.86 -9.17 -14.85
CA ALA A 189 16.61 -8.15 -15.87
C ALA A 189 15.12 -8.11 -16.26
N TYR A 190 14.63 -6.89 -16.49
CA TYR A 190 13.22 -6.63 -16.83
C TYR A 190 12.81 -7.40 -18.08
N GLN A 191 11.68 -8.11 -17.96
CA GLN A 191 11.05 -8.80 -19.07
C GLN A 191 9.56 -8.52 -19.06
N PHE A 192 9.01 -8.18 -20.22
CA PHE A 192 7.58 -8.01 -20.41
C PHE A 192 7.14 -8.78 -21.65
N SER A 193 6.22 -9.72 -21.49
CA SER A 193 5.81 -10.60 -22.59
C SER A 193 5.08 -9.87 -23.72
N ARG A 194 4.57 -8.67 -23.42
CA ARG A 194 3.80 -7.81 -24.34
C ARG A 194 4.56 -6.52 -24.70
N THR A 195 5.89 -6.56 -24.73
CA THR A 195 6.68 -5.40 -25.19
C THR A 195 6.32 -5.01 -26.62
N LEU A 196 6.09 -3.73 -26.85
CA LEU A 196 5.83 -3.15 -28.16
C LEU A 196 7.14 -3.05 -28.96
N THR A 197 7.25 -3.83 -30.03
CA THR A 197 8.41 -3.79 -30.93
C THR A 197 7.99 -3.70 -32.39
N PRO A 198 8.74 -3.00 -33.26
CA PRO A 198 8.45 -2.98 -34.70
C PRO A 198 8.62 -4.36 -35.37
N THR A 199 9.46 -5.24 -34.80
CA THR A 199 9.77 -6.57 -35.35
C THR A 199 8.71 -7.62 -35.01
N ASN A 200 8.02 -7.48 -33.88
CA ASN A 200 6.89 -8.29 -33.47
C ASN A 200 5.76 -7.39 -32.95
N PRO A 201 5.02 -6.71 -33.84
CA PRO A 201 4.05 -5.71 -33.45
C PRO A 201 2.80 -6.35 -32.85
N ILE A 202 2.31 -5.76 -31.76
CA ILE A 202 1.02 -6.09 -31.15
C ILE A 202 0.19 -4.81 -30.99
N SER A 203 -1.12 -4.97 -30.82
CA SER A 203 -2.03 -3.88 -30.44
C SER A 203 -2.49 -4.09 -29.00
N MET A 204 -2.48 -3.02 -28.20
CA MET A 204 -2.88 -3.02 -26.80
C MET A 204 -3.88 -1.89 -26.56
N GLY A 205 -4.84 -2.10 -25.65
CA GLY A 205 -5.85 -1.09 -25.31
C GLY A 205 -6.84 -0.77 -26.43
N THR A 206 -7.13 -1.72 -27.32
CA THR A 206 -8.07 -1.52 -28.44
C THR A 206 -9.52 -1.46 -27.98
N LEU A 207 -10.38 -0.87 -28.81
CA LEU A 207 -11.83 -1.01 -28.67
C LEU A 207 -12.21 -2.50 -28.74
N VAL A 208 -12.99 -2.98 -27.77
CA VAL A 208 -13.53 -4.34 -27.74
C VAL A 208 -15.06 -4.31 -27.67
N SER A 209 -15.72 -5.26 -28.31
CA SER A 209 -17.17 -5.40 -28.25
C SER A 209 -17.61 -6.02 -26.91
N PRO A 210 -18.92 -5.95 -26.58
CA PRO A 210 -19.47 -6.70 -25.45
C PRO A 210 -19.20 -8.21 -25.48
N ASP A 211 -18.84 -8.79 -26.63
CA ASP A 211 -18.53 -10.22 -26.79
C ASP A 211 -17.15 -10.62 -26.23
N PHE A 212 -16.31 -9.63 -25.88
CA PHE A 212 -14.94 -9.87 -25.38
C PHE A 212 -14.59 -9.09 -24.12
N TYR A 213 -15.34 -8.03 -23.79
CA TYR A 213 -15.05 -7.22 -22.62
C TYR A 213 -15.15 -8.02 -21.29
N PRO A 214 -16.18 -8.87 -21.07
CA PRO A 214 -16.24 -9.72 -19.88
C PRO A 214 -15.02 -10.65 -19.73
N GLU A 215 -14.52 -11.22 -20.82
CA GLU A 215 -13.37 -12.11 -20.87
C GLU A 215 -12.08 -11.37 -20.50
N ALA A 216 -11.90 -10.14 -21.02
CA ALA A 216 -10.78 -9.29 -20.65
C ALA A 216 -10.79 -8.95 -19.15
N ARG A 217 -11.98 -8.61 -18.60
CA ARG A 217 -12.13 -8.33 -17.16
C ARG A 217 -11.92 -9.58 -16.30
N HIS A 218 -12.41 -10.74 -16.74
CA HIS A 218 -12.18 -12.01 -16.05
C HIS A 218 -10.69 -12.37 -16.02
N SER A 219 -9.99 -12.23 -17.15
CA SER A 219 -8.54 -12.46 -17.24
C SER A 219 -7.74 -11.59 -16.28
N HIS A 220 -8.02 -10.27 -16.25
CA HIS A 220 -7.39 -9.34 -15.31
C HIS A 220 -7.69 -9.70 -13.85
N HIS A 221 -8.95 -9.98 -13.53
CA HIS A 221 -9.37 -10.37 -12.19
C HIS A 221 -8.65 -11.64 -11.71
N GLN A 222 -8.65 -12.70 -12.52
CA GLN A 222 -8.01 -13.97 -12.17
C GLN A 222 -6.51 -13.79 -11.94
N ALA A 223 -5.86 -12.97 -12.76
CA ALA A 223 -4.44 -12.75 -12.61
C ALA A 223 -4.10 -11.91 -11.37
N LEU A 224 -4.96 -10.98 -10.95
CA LEU A 224 -4.82 -10.28 -9.67
C LEU A 224 -4.99 -11.24 -8.49
N LEU A 225 -5.95 -12.19 -8.54
CA LEU A 225 -6.09 -13.22 -7.52
C LEU A 225 -4.85 -14.13 -7.45
N ASN A 226 -4.35 -14.57 -8.60
CA ASN A 226 -3.17 -15.45 -8.68
C ASN A 226 -1.91 -14.78 -8.12
N ALA A 227 -1.82 -13.45 -8.19
CA ALA A 227 -0.69 -12.69 -7.66
C ALA A 227 -0.46 -12.88 -6.16
N ALA A 228 -1.48 -13.29 -5.40
CA ALA A 228 -1.34 -13.58 -3.97
C ALA A 228 -0.24 -14.63 -3.69
N THR A 229 -0.08 -15.61 -4.57
CA THR A 229 0.97 -16.64 -4.44
C THR A 229 2.37 -16.04 -4.62
N GLU A 230 2.55 -15.16 -5.62
CA GLU A 230 3.85 -14.52 -5.85
C GLU A 230 4.15 -13.47 -4.76
N ILE A 231 3.16 -12.81 -4.18
CA ILE A 231 3.39 -11.88 -3.05
C ILE A 231 3.96 -12.63 -1.84
N ILE A 232 3.45 -13.83 -1.55
CA ILE A 232 3.97 -14.69 -0.48
C ILE A 232 5.39 -15.17 -0.83
N ALA A 233 5.57 -15.73 -2.02
CA ALA A 233 6.86 -16.26 -2.46
C ALA A 233 7.95 -15.17 -2.51
N ALA A 234 7.62 -13.95 -2.96
CA ALA A 234 8.56 -12.84 -3.00
C ALA A 234 9.02 -12.42 -1.60
N ASP A 235 8.12 -12.45 -0.60
CA ASP A 235 8.48 -12.16 0.79
C ASP A 235 9.34 -13.27 1.42
N GLU A 236 9.00 -14.53 1.16
CA GLU A 236 9.76 -15.69 1.66
C GLU A 236 11.18 -15.71 1.09
N ASP A 237 11.31 -15.60 -0.23
CA ASP A 237 12.60 -15.59 -0.92
C ASP A 237 13.43 -14.37 -0.53
N TRP A 238 12.81 -13.20 -0.33
CA TRP A 238 13.51 -12.02 0.16
C TRP A 238 14.07 -12.26 1.57
N GLY A 239 13.30 -12.94 2.42
CA GLY A 239 13.76 -13.39 3.73
C GLY A 239 14.94 -14.36 3.70
N GLU A 240 15.11 -15.15 2.64
CA GLU A 240 16.32 -15.97 2.44
C GLU A 240 17.53 -15.12 2.03
N VAL A 241 17.32 -14.04 1.28
CA VAL A 241 18.36 -13.15 0.77
C VAL A 241 18.88 -12.16 1.84
N CYS A 242 17.99 -11.53 2.59
CA CYS A 242 18.33 -10.44 3.52
C CYS A 242 18.03 -10.75 4.99
N GLY A 243 17.39 -11.90 5.28
CA GLY A 243 17.03 -12.30 6.64
C GLY A 243 15.76 -11.65 7.21
N ARG A 244 15.04 -10.83 6.43
CA ARG A 244 13.83 -10.10 6.88
C ARG A 244 12.58 -10.58 6.14
N ARG A 245 11.50 -10.84 6.88
CA ARG A 245 10.20 -11.30 6.38
C ARG A 245 9.07 -10.44 6.91
N TYR A 246 8.05 -10.22 6.10
CA TYR A 246 6.96 -9.30 6.38
C TYR A 246 5.57 -9.97 6.39
N GLY A 247 5.49 -11.28 6.20
CA GLY A 247 4.26 -12.08 6.31
C GLY A 247 3.49 -12.24 4.99
N GLY A 248 4.09 -11.89 3.86
CA GLY A 248 3.43 -11.95 2.55
C GLY A 248 2.21 -11.03 2.49
N LEU A 249 1.01 -11.60 2.65
CA LEU A 249 -0.28 -10.90 2.57
C LEU A 249 -0.66 -10.17 3.88
N LEU A 250 -0.33 -10.75 5.03
CA LEU A 250 -0.59 -10.18 6.35
C LEU A 250 0.38 -10.75 7.40
N LYS A 251 0.59 -10.02 8.48
CA LYS A 251 1.42 -10.45 9.60
C LYS A 251 0.61 -10.41 10.89
N THR A 252 0.77 -11.44 11.72
CA THR A 252 0.14 -11.49 13.05
C THR A 252 1.19 -11.34 14.13
N MET A 253 0.83 -10.67 15.23
CA MET A 253 1.69 -10.41 16.38
C MET A 253 0.88 -10.56 17.67
N GLY A 254 1.55 -10.89 18.78
CA GLY A 254 0.88 -11.13 20.06
C GLY A 254 0.42 -12.58 20.22
N ASP A 255 -0.62 -12.79 21.02
CA ASP A 255 -1.13 -14.11 21.38
C ASP A 255 -1.99 -14.72 20.23
N PRO A 256 -1.60 -15.86 19.65
CA PRO A 256 -2.35 -16.51 18.57
C PRO A 256 -3.76 -16.96 19.00
N GLU A 257 -4.01 -17.17 20.29
CA GLU A 257 -5.30 -17.64 20.82
C GLU A 257 -6.15 -16.50 21.42
N ALA A 258 -5.71 -15.25 21.26
CA ALA A 258 -6.43 -14.07 21.75
C ALA A 258 -7.88 -14.01 21.22
N LYS A 259 -8.82 -13.69 22.11
CA LYS A 259 -10.23 -13.49 21.77
C LYS A 259 -10.53 -12.12 21.17
N THR A 260 -9.63 -11.16 21.35
CA THR A 260 -9.68 -9.84 20.75
C THR A 260 -8.60 -9.68 19.70
N VAL A 261 -9.00 -9.35 18.47
CA VAL A 261 -8.11 -9.07 17.35
C VAL A 261 -8.21 -7.58 17.01
N ILE A 262 -7.07 -6.91 16.86
CA ILE A 262 -7.01 -5.55 16.28
C ILE A 262 -6.33 -5.66 14.92
N LEU A 263 -7.04 -5.26 13.87
CA LEU A 263 -6.55 -5.25 12.50
C LEU A 263 -6.34 -3.82 12.02
N SER A 264 -5.18 -3.56 11.41
CA SER A 264 -4.88 -2.27 10.81
C SER A 264 -3.88 -2.39 9.64
N MET A 265 -3.54 -1.26 9.02
CA MET A 265 -2.58 -1.14 7.91
C MET A 265 -1.69 0.07 8.09
N GLY A 266 -0.47 -0.02 7.57
CA GLY A 266 0.46 1.12 7.56
C GLY A 266 1.14 1.37 8.91
N SER A 267 1.63 2.60 9.08
CA SER A 267 2.54 3.00 10.17
C SER A 267 1.93 2.93 11.57
N VAL A 268 0.60 2.97 11.70
CA VAL A 268 -0.10 2.91 12.99
C VAL A 268 0.18 1.60 13.74
N LEU A 269 0.62 0.55 13.05
CA LEU A 269 1.04 -0.71 13.67
C LEU A 269 2.17 -0.53 14.67
N GLY A 270 3.11 0.40 14.43
CA GLY A 270 4.16 0.74 15.39
C GLY A 270 3.58 1.31 16.69
N THR A 271 2.64 2.24 16.57
CA THR A 271 1.94 2.83 17.72
C THR A 271 1.09 1.80 18.48
N LEU A 272 0.40 0.91 17.78
CA LEU A 272 -0.39 -0.16 18.42
C LEU A 272 0.50 -1.11 19.23
N GLN A 273 1.67 -1.47 18.70
CA GLN A 273 2.65 -2.30 19.41
C GLN A 273 3.20 -1.58 20.64
N ALA A 274 3.60 -0.31 20.51
CA ALA A 274 4.08 0.49 21.63
C ALA A 274 2.98 0.68 22.70
N SER A 275 1.73 0.86 22.29
CA SER A 275 0.57 0.96 23.19
C SER A 275 0.38 -0.30 24.03
N LEU A 276 0.47 -1.49 23.43
CA LEU A 276 0.39 -2.76 24.16
C LEU A 276 1.54 -2.97 25.15
N GLN A 277 2.72 -2.40 24.88
CA GLN A 277 3.88 -2.47 25.78
C GLN A 277 3.73 -1.51 26.96
N GLU A 278 3.32 -0.26 26.71
CA GLU A 278 3.19 0.77 27.74
C GLU A 278 1.92 0.60 28.60
N TYR A 279 0.83 0.14 27.98
CA TYR A 279 -0.45 -0.10 28.63
C TYR A 279 -0.84 -1.57 28.50
N PRO A 280 -0.28 -2.48 29.32
CA PRO A 280 -0.67 -3.89 29.33
C PRO A 280 -2.16 -4.06 29.61
N GLN A 281 -2.81 -4.93 28.83
CA GLN A 281 -4.25 -5.19 28.93
C GLN A 281 -4.52 -6.43 29.78
N GLN A 282 -5.71 -6.49 30.40
CA GLN A 282 -6.14 -7.67 31.14
C GLN A 282 -6.48 -8.85 30.22
N GLU A 283 -6.94 -8.56 29.02
CA GLU A 283 -7.22 -9.55 27.97
C GLU A 283 -6.04 -9.66 26.99
N SER A 284 -5.75 -10.87 26.51
CA SER A 284 -4.80 -11.08 25.42
C SER A 284 -5.33 -10.46 24.12
N ILE A 285 -4.43 -9.81 23.37
CA ILE A 285 -4.74 -9.18 22.08
C ILE A 285 -3.82 -9.73 20.99
N LYS A 286 -4.42 -10.03 19.84
CA LYS A 286 -3.69 -10.32 18.59
C LYS A 286 -3.74 -9.09 17.70
N LEU A 287 -2.58 -8.60 17.27
CA LEU A 287 -2.49 -7.58 16.24
C LEU A 287 -2.35 -8.24 14.87
N VAL A 288 -3.11 -7.74 13.90
CA VAL A 288 -3.05 -8.15 12.49
C VAL A 288 -2.66 -6.94 11.65
N GLN A 289 -1.45 -6.98 11.10
CA GLN A 289 -1.00 -6.05 10.05
C GLN A 289 -1.48 -6.59 8.71
N LEU A 290 -2.47 -5.94 8.11
CA LEU A 290 -2.87 -6.24 6.73
C LEU A 290 -1.87 -5.54 5.79
N ARG A 291 -1.00 -6.33 5.15
CA ARG A 291 0.06 -5.83 4.27
C ARG A 291 -0.43 -5.69 2.84
N CYS A 292 -1.16 -6.67 2.32
CA CYS A 292 -1.71 -6.66 0.98
C CYS A 292 -3.23 -6.38 1.02
N PHE A 293 -3.68 -5.21 0.57
CA PHE A 293 -5.11 -4.90 0.48
C PHE A 293 -5.73 -5.37 -0.85
N ARG A 294 -4.92 -5.38 -1.92
CA ARG A 294 -5.29 -5.89 -3.24
C ARG A 294 -4.16 -6.77 -3.78
N PRO A 295 -4.44 -8.03 -4.19
CA PRO A 295 -5.70 -8.76 -3.99
C PRO A 295 -6.08 -8.86 -2.50
N PHE A 296 -7.38 -8.77 -2.19
CA PHE A 296 -7.83 -8.80 -0.80
C PHE A 296 -7.71 -10.23 -0.23
N PRO A 297 -6.98 -10.44 0.90
CA PRO A 297 -6.56 -11.78 1.34
C PRO A 297 -7.63 -12.44 2.21
N ARG A 298 -8.81 -12.70 1.64
CA ARG A 298 -10.01 -13.21 2.35
C ARG A 298 -9.71 -14.41 3.25
N GLN A 299 -9.05 -15.44 2.71
CA GLN A 299 -8.73 -16.67 3.45
C GLN A 299 -7.74 -16.42 4.60
N ALA A 300 -6.73 -15.58 4.39
CA ALA A 300 -5.77 -15.26 5.44
C ALA A 300 -6.43 -14.46 6.58
N ILE A 301 -7.36 -13.55 6.26
CA ILE A 301 -8.16 -12.81 7.26
C ILE A 301 -9.05 -13.75 8.06
N GLN A 302 -9.74 -14.69 7.38
CA GLN A 302 -10.56 -15.70 8.03
C GLN A 302 -9.73 -16.56 9.01
N GLN A 303 -8.52 -16.97 8.62
CA GLN A 303 -7.61 -17.73 9.46
C GLN A 303 -7.10 -16.91 10.66
N ALA A 304 -6.68 -15.66 10.43
CA ALA A 304 -6.16 -14.79 11.49
C ALA A 304 -7.20 -14.48 12.58
N CYS A 305 -8.48 -14.38 12.17
CA CYS A 305 -9.63 -14.08 13.04
C CYS A 305 -10.39 -15.32 13.51
N ALA A 306 -9.95 -16.54 13.14
CA ALA A 306 -10.63 -17.76 13.56
C ALA A 306 -10.63 -17.89 15.09
N GLY A 307 -11.80 -18.15 15.68
CA GLY A 307 -11.96 -18.31 17.13
C GLY A 307 -11.95 -17.01 17.95
N ALA A 308 -11.81 -15.85 17.30
CA ALA A 308 -11.98 -14.55 17.94
C ALA A 308 -13.44 -14.31 18.34
N GLU A 309 -13.65 -13.60 19.43
CA GLU A 309 -14.98 -13.11 19.84
C GLU A 309 -15.22 -11.69 19.33
N ARG A 310 -14.14 -10.91 19.22
CA ARG A 310 -14.16 -9.51 18.79
C ARG A 310 -13.03 -9.21 17.82
N VAL A 311 -13.36 -8.50 16.74
CA VAL A 311 -12.42 -7.93 15.78
C VAL A 311 -12.62 -6.43 15.73
N ILE A 312 -11.56 -5.67 16.00
CA ILE A 312 -11.52 -4.21 15.90
C ILE A 312 -10.71 -3.87 14.65
N VAL A 313 -11.31 -3.15 13.70
CA VAL A 313 -10.62 -2.63 12.52
C VAL A 313 -10.37 -1.15 12.74
N LEU A 314 -9.10 -0.76 12.78
CA LEU A 314 -8.65 0.63 12.79
C LEU A 314 -8.08 0.97 11.42
N GLU A 315 -8.68 1.92 10.72
CA GLU A 315 -8.20 2.39 9.42
C GLU A 315 -7.99 3.90 9.37
N ARG A 316 -7.11 4.35 8.47
CA ARG A 316 -6.90 5.78 8.20
C ARG A 316 -7.56 6.16 6.88
N ALA A 317 -8.80 5.72 6.68
CA ALA A 317 -9.58 6.06 5.49
C ALA A 317 -11.07 6.09 5.83
N LEU A 318 -11.84 6.84 5.05
CA LEU A 318 -13.27 6.98 5.21
C LEU A 318 -13.95 6.93 3.85
N SER A 319 -15.03 6.16 3.71
CA SER A 319 -15.98 6.32 2.62
C SER A 319 -17.19 7.12 3.15
N PRO A 320 -17.29 8.43 2.89
CA PRO A 320 -18.40 9.24 3.39
C PRO A 320 -19.77 8.62 3.05
N GLY A 321 -20.66 8.55 4.03
CA GLY A 321 -21.97 7.89 3.91
C GLY A 321 -21.98 6.37 4.03
N SER A 322 -20.81 5.70 4.01
CA SER A 322 -20.70 4.25 4.20
C SER A 322 -19.88 3.86 5.45
N GLY A 323 -18.85 4.62 5.80
CA GLY A 323 -17.94 4.31 6.93
C GLY A 323 -16.58 3.80 6.45
N GLY A 324 -15.96 2.90 7.21
CA GLY A 324 -14.62 2.38 6.93
C GLY A 324 -14.58 1.43 5.73
N ILE A 325 -13.58 1.57 4.87
CA ILE A 325 -13.38 0.81 3.64
C ILE A 325 -12.84 -0.58 3.97
N VAL A 326 -11.78 -0.65 4.79
CA VAL A 326 -11.15 -1.92 5.18
C VAL A 326 -12.10 -2.73 6.04
N GLY A 327 -12.75 -2.09 7.01
CA GLY A 327 -13.67 -2.76 7.91
C GLY A 327 -14.85 -3.40 7.18
N ASN A 328 -15.32 -2.81 6.08
CA ASN A 328 -16.39 -3.40 5.25
C ASN A 328 -15.95 -4.67 4.52
N GLU A 329 -14.72 -4.72 4.01
CA GLU A 329 -14.20 -5.94 3.36
C GLU A 329 -13.85 -7.04 4.36
N VAL A 330 -13.33 -6.66 5.53
CA VAL A 330 -13.14 -7.61 6.65
C VAL A 330 -14.50 -8.16 7.10
N LEU A 331 -15.51 -7.31 7.24
CA LEU A 331 -16.87 -7.75 7.58
C LEU A 331 -17.42 -8.75 6.57
N ALA A 332 -17.19 -8.51 5.28
CA ALA A 332 -17.58 -9.41 4.20
C ALA A 332 -16.78 -10.71 4.18
N ALA A 333 -15.50 -10.71 4.60
CA ALA A 333 -14.70 -11.93 4.72
C ALA A 333 -15.14 -12.79 5.91
N LEU A 334 -15.44 -12.16 7.05
CA LEU A 334 -15.81 -12.85 8.28
C LEU A 334 -17.27 -13.34 8.29
N SER A 335 -18.11 -12.87 7.37
CA SER A 335 -19.50 -13.32 7.25
C SER A 335 -19.64 -14.79 6.80
N GLU A 336 -18.56 -15.37 6.25
CA GLU A 336 -18.49 -16.79 5.87
C GLU A 336 -18.00 -17.71 6.99
N LEU A 337 -17.58 -17.17 8.14
CA LEU A 337 -17.19 -17.99 9.28
C LEU A 337 -18.43 -18.56 9.96
N GLU A 338 -18.34 -19.80 10.43
CA GLU A 338 -19.42 -20.47 11.18
C GLU A 338 -19.75 -19.69 12.47
N THR A 339 -18.72 -19.28 13.20
CA THR A 339 -18.85 -18.41 14.38
C THR A 339 -18.30 -17.04 14.05
N ARG A 340 -19.19 -16.08 13.83
CA ARG A 340 -18.83 -14.73 13.44
C ARG A 340 -18.44 -13.89 14.67
N PRO A 341 -17.22 -13.33 14.72
CA PRO A 341 -16.87 -12.38 15.77
C PRO A 341 -17.67 -11.09 15.62
N GLN A 342 -17.88 -10.39 16.74
CA GLN A 342 -18.37 -9.02 16.69
C GLN A 342 -17.31 -8.13 16.05
N LEU A 343 -17.68 -7.37 15.02
CA LEU A 343 -16.78 -6.44 14.36
C LEU A 343 -17.09 -5.01 14.77
N PHE A 344 -16.06 -4.32 15.28
CA PHE A 344 -16.07 -2.88 15.50
C PHE A 344 -15.19 -2.23 14.43
N ASN A 345 -15.76 -1.31 13.65
CA ASN A 345 -15.07 -0.61 12.57
C ASN A 345 -14.88 0.85 12.95
N CYS A 346 -13.65 1.35 12.85
CA CYS A 346 -13.36 2.72 13.21
C CYS A 346 -12.24 3.35 12.39
N ALA A 347 -12.30 4.68 12.28
CA ALA A 347 -11.18 5.48 11.78
C ALA A 347 -10.60 6.34 12.89
N ALA A 348 -9.29 6.57 12.83
CA ALA A 348 -8.58 7.59 13.60
C ALA A 348 -7.38 8.09 12.80
N GLY A 349 -6.84 9.25 13.17
CA GLY A 349 -5.65 9.80 12.54
C GLY A 349 -5.87 10.28 11.10
N LEU A 350 -7.13 10.57 10.72
CA LEU A 350 -7.46 11.16 9.42
C LEU A 350 -6.77 12.52 9.27
N GLY A 351 -6.23 12.81 8.08
CA GLY A 351 -5.47 14.04 7.84
C GLY A 351 -4.35 14.29 8.84
N GLY A 352 -3.64 13.24 9.28
CA GLY A 352 -2.47 13.32 10.15
C GLY A 352 -2.75 13.66 11.61
N ARG A 353 -3.99 13.54 12.08
CA ARG A 353 -4.28 13.68 13.51
C ARG A 353 -3.46 12.66 14.29
N ASP A 354 -2.92 13.10 15.42
CA ASP A 354 -2.09 12.25 16.28
C ASP A 354 -2.89 11.04 16.81
N ILE A 355 -2.25 9.87 16.79
CA ILE A 355 -2.79 8.64 17.38
C ILE A 355 -1.99 8.40 18.66
N PRO A 356 -2.57 8.67 19.84
CA PRO A 356 -1.83 8.67 21.09
C PRO A 356 -1.47 7.26 21.55
N LEU A 357 -0.49 7.16 22.45
CA LEU A 357 0.01 5.88 22.96
C LEU A 357 -1.04 5.08 23.74
N ASP A 358 -2.10 5.70 24.25
CA ASP A 358 -3.23 5.04 24.91
C ASP A 358 -4.32 4.57 23.91
N ILE A 359 -4.02 4.52 22.60
CA ILE A 359 -4.98 4.13 21.56
C ILE A 359 -5.59 2.74 21.78
N VAL A 360 -4.82 1.74 22.21
CA VAL A 360 -5.39 0.39 22.45
C VAL A 360 -6.43 0.41 23.57
N PRO A 361 -6.16 0.95 24.78
CA PRO A 361 -7.20 1.18 25.77
C PRO A 361 -8.46 1.87 25.23
N ARG A 362 -8.30 2.92 24.41
CA ARG A 362 -9.43 3.65 23.82
C ARG A 362 -10.22 2.80 22.82
N LEU A 363 -9.54 1.98 22.01
CA LEU A 363 -10.19 1.06 21.07
C LEU A 363 -11.03 0.02 21.81
N LEU A 364 -10.52 -0.54 22.90
CA LEU A 364 -11.23 -1.54 23.70
C LEU A 364 -12.46 -0.94 24.40
N ASP A 365 -12.32 0.26 24.97
CA ASP A 365 -13.44 0.96 25.60
C ASP A 365 -14.52 1.30 24.58
N ALA A 366 -14.15 1.90 23.45
CA ALA A 366 -15.09 2.23 22.38
C ALA A 366 -15.79 0.97 21.84
N ALA A 367 -15.05 -0.10 21.58
CA ALA A 367 -15.62 -1.36 21.10
C ALA A 367 -16.57 -2.02 22.10
N SER A 368 -16.41 -1.77 23.40
CA SER A 368 -17.30 -2.31 24.44
C SER A 368 -18.62 -1.54 24.55
N GLN A 369 -18.64 -0.28 24.12
CA GLN A 369 -19.81 0.59 24.14
C GLN A 369 -20.53 0.64 22.78
N ALA A 370 -19.86 0.20 21.71
CA ALA A 370 -20.36 0.31 20.35
C ALA A 370 -21.41 -0.76 20.00
N THR A 371 -22.36 -0.36 19.14
CA THR A 371 -23.21 -1.31 18.43
C THR A 371 -22.38 -2.00 17.34
N PRO A 372 -22.30 -3.35 17.32
CA PRO A 372 -21.52 -4.08 16.31
C PRO A 372 -21.91 -3.68 14.87
N GLY A 373 -20.92 -3.47 14.01
CA GLY A 373 -21.11 -3.05 12.63
C GLY A 373 -21.40 -1.55 12.42
N HIS A 374 -21.52 -0.75 13.48
CA HIS A 374 -21.58 0.71 13.33
C HIS A 374 -20.16 1.28 13.20
N PHE A 375 -19.99 2.22 12.27
CA PHE A 375 -18.72 2.91 12.07
C PHE A 375 -18.60 4.12 12.98
N GLN A 376 -17.38 4.41 13.44
CA GLN A 376 -17.07 5.61 14.21
C GLN A 376 -15.73 6.23 13.79
N ILE A 377 -15.67 7.56 13.76
CA ILE A 377 -14.39 8.29 13.78
C ILE A 377 -14.04 8.54 15.25
N LEU A 378 -13.04 7.83 15.78
CA LEU A 378 -12.77 7.78 17.22
C LEU A 378 -12.25 9.09 17.80
N ASP A 379 -11.47 9.83 17.01
CA ASP A 379 -10.80 11.04 17.43
C ASP A 379 -11.52 12.31 16.94
N VAL A 380 -12.78 12.19 16.51
CA VAL A 380 -13.62 13.34 16.15
C VAL A 380 -13.96 14.17 17.40
N GLN A 381 -13.89 15.48 17.26
CA GLN A 381 -14.24 16.44 18.31
C GLN A 381 -15.45 17.23 17.83
N LEU A 382 -16.65 16.74 18.17
CA LEU A 382 -17.93 17.28 17.68
C LEU A 382 -18.17 18.73 18.11
N ASP A 383 -17.53 19.17 19.20
CA ASP A 383 -17.56 20.57 19.65
C ASP A 383 -16.88 21.54 18.67
N LYS A 384 -15.98 21.06 17.82
CA LYS A 384 -15.39 21.84 16.72
C LYS A 384 -16.34 22.04 15.53
N LEU A 385 -17.44 21.30 15.48
CA LEU A 385 -18.43 21.41 14.41
C LEU A 385 -19.51 22.44 14.76
N PRO A 386 -20.02 23.16 13.75
CA PRO A 386 -21.30 23.88 13.86
C PRO A 386 -22.39 22.97 14.40
N GLN A 387 -23.37 23.52 15.12
CA GLN A 387 -24.40 22.72 15.79
C GLN A 387 -25.22 21.87 14.80
N GLU A 388 -25.41 22.39 13.60
CA GLU A 388 -26.09 21.75 12.47
C GLU A 388 -25.35 20.54 11.89
N ASP A 389 -24.04 20.42 12.14
CA ASP A 389 -23.15 19.37 11.60
C ASP A 389 -22.77 18.30 12.63
N ARG A 390 -23.27 18.41 13.88
CA ARG A 390 -23.08 17.42 14.96
C ARG A 390 -24.12 16.32 14.85
#